data_AF-A0A0Q0VK10-F1
#
_entry.id   AF-A0A0Q0VK10-F1
#
_cell.length_a   1.000
_cell.length_b   1.000
_cell.length_c   1.000
_cell.angle_alpha   90.00
_cell.angle_beta   90.00
_cell.angle_gamma   90.00
#
_symmetry.space_group_name_H-M   'P 1'
#
loop_
_entity.id
_entity.type
_entity.pdbx_description
1 polymer ?
#
loop_
_entity_poly.entity_id
_entity_poly.type
_entity_poly.pdbx_seq_one_letter_code
_entity_poly.pdbx_strand_id
1 'polypeptide(L)'
;MSEKETAGEHPETESVESAANTPAQEPPEEVSVPEEPAETAPPEEPAPPEPPKEKPAKPPQEAPSPPPAAVVPPQIIRERVVEVREEKKGFGRLKIALILLALLAAIVVVGVLTLNVQISAPDPGDSYPYTTTYDVHFPLAQPVTIGNTKMIALTAEDEMIIQVDQNPGQKIVVGEERKISERKATITVLGIQAMQTNFQIYLKYLGMDGIKARFYLTVKRSDDIPQFLIDRLLPPEIDARPA
;
A
#
# COMPACT_ATOMS: atom_id res chain seq x y z
N MET A 1 -40.12 32.13 66.19
CA MET A 1 -41.02 31.04 65.79
C MET A 1 -40.18 30.14 64.89
N SER A 2 -39.29 29.33 65.44
CA SER A 2 -39.52 28.05 66.14
C SER A 2 -39.90 26.93 65.16
N GLU A 3 -38.95 26.00 65.09
CA GLU A 3 -38.86 24.71 64.41
C GLU A 3 -40.12 23.85 64.40
N LYS A 4 -40.32 23.06 63.34
CA LYS A 4 -40.56 21.62 63.48
C LYS A 4 -40.18 20.83 62.24
N GLU A 5 -39.50 19.73 62.53
CA GLU A 5 -38.81 18.74 61.71
C GLU A 5 -39.70 17.50 61.51
N THR A 6 -39.41 16.66 60.48
CA THR A 6 -39.70 15.20 60.35
C THR A 6 -41.17 14.73 60.33
N ALA A 7 -41.62 13.64 59.69
CA ALA A 7 -41.08 12.48 58.95
C ALA A 7 -42.22 12.03 57.98
N GLY A 8 -42.01 11.39 56.83
CA GLY A 8 -41.60 10.00 56.67
C GLY A 8 -42.82 9.07 56.66
N GLU A 9 -43.26 8.60 55.48
CA GLU A 9 -43.95 7.30 55.32
C GLU A 9 -44.00 6.88 53.83
N HIS A 10 -43.25 5.82 53.51
CA HIS A 10 -43.56 4.83 52.46
C HIS A 10 -44.24 3.66 53.21
N PRO A 11 -45.22 2.94 52.62
CA PRO A 11 -44.89 1.74 51.82
C PRO A 11 -45.87 1.47 50.64
N GLU A 12 -45.36 0.98 49.50
CA GLU A 12 -45.51 -0.39 48.96
C GLU A 12 -46.87 -0.73 48.33
N THR A 13 -46.79 -1.16 47.07
CA THR A 13 -47.61 -2.16 46.36
C THR A 13 -47.14 -2.08 44.90
N GLU A 14 -46.11 -2.83 44.51
CA GLU A 14 -46.21 -4.22 44.06
C GLU A 14 -47.32 -4.41 43.02
N SER A 15 -46.94 -4.42 41.74
CA SER A 15 -47.71 -5.02 40.66
C SER A 15 -46.70 -5.47 39.60
N VAL A 16 -46.26 -6.71 39.77
CA VAL A 16 -45.52 -7.49 38.80
C VAL A 16 -46.53 -7.91 37.73
N GLU A 17 -46.55 -7.21 36.59
CA GLU A 17 -47.30 -7.68 35.42
C GLU A 17 -46.40 -8.59 34.57
N SER A 18 -46.74 -9.86 34.66
CA SER A 18 -46.24 -10.98 33.92
C SER A 18 -46.78 -10.93 32.49
N ALA A 19 -45.89 -10.78 31.51
CA ALA A 19 -46.20 -11.10 30.12
C ALA A 19 -45.04 -11.91 29.54
N ALA A 20 -45.22 -13.23 29.59
CA ALA A 20 -44.39 -14.23 28.95
C ALA A 20 -44.37 -13.98 27.43
N ASN A 21 -43.21 -13.55 26.91
CA ASN A 21 -42.95 -13.54 25.48
C ASN A 21 -42.13 -14.79 25.14
N THR A 22 -42.84 -15.83 24.71
CA THR A 22 -42.28 -17.08 24.19
C THR A 22 -41.56 -16.80 22.87
N PRO A 23 -40.24 -17.00 22.75
CA PRO A 23 -39.58 -16.95 21.45
C PRO A 23 -39.91 -18.22 20.67
N ALA A 24 -40.31 -18.03 19.41
CA ALA A 24 -40.49 -19.12 18.45
C ALA A 24 -39.18 -19.89 18.27
N GLN A 25 -39.26 -21.20 18.49
CA GLN A 25 -38.25 -22.18 18.07
C GLN A 25 -38.18 -22.22 16.55
N GLU A 26 -37.10 -21.70 15.97
CA GLU A 26 -36.68 -22.08 14.62
C GLU A 26 -36.07 -23.50 14.66
N PRO A 27 -36.44 -24.39 13.72
CA PRO A 27 -35.90 -25.74 13.65
C PRO A 27 -34.43 -25.73 13.16
N PRO A 28 -33.57 -26.64 13.65
CA PRO A 28 -32.19 -26.76 13.21
C PRO A 28 -32.09 -27.70 12.00
N GLU A 29 -31.88 -27.16 10.80
CA GLU A 29 -31.47 -27.88 9.58
C GLU A 29 -30.55 -26.90 8.82
N GLU A 30 -29.38 -27.22 8.29
CA GLU A 30 -28.74 -28.48 7.92
C GLU A 30 -27.22 -28.19 7.87
N VAL A 31 -26.41 -29.00 8.54
CA VAL A 31 -24.93 -28.91 8.47
C VAL A 31 -24.51 -29.42 7.10
N SER A 32 -24.30 -28.50 6.15
CA SER A 32 -23.69 -28.80 4.86
C SER A 32 -22.20 -29.02 5.08
N VAL A 33 -21.80 -30.28 5.05
CA VAL A 33 -20.40 -30.72 4.97
C VAL A 33 -19.79 -30.12 3.70
N PRO A 34 -18.67 -29.38 3.77
CA PRO A 34 -17.97 -28.94 2.57
C PRO A 34 -17.37 -30.15 1.86
N GLU A 35 -17.82 -30.35 0.63
CA GLU A 35 -17.24 -31.28 -0.35
C GLU A 35 -15.80 -30.85 -0.66
N GLU A 36 -14.84 -31.76 -0.44
CA GLU A 36 -13.43 -31.61 -0.72
C GLU A 36 -13.18 -31.63 -2.24
N PRO A 37 -12.67 -30.55 -2.88
CA PRO A 37 -12.23 -30.62 -4.26
C PRO A 37 -10.74 -30.95 -4.29
N ALA A 38 -10.47 -32.20 -4.67
CA ALA A 38 -9.34 -32.71 -5.42
C ALA A 38 -8.03 -31.89 -5.44
N GLU A 39 -7.03 -32.48 -4.81
CA GLU A 39 -5.59 -32.33 -5.03
C GLU A 39 -5.26 -32.23 -6.53
N THR A 40 -5.08 -31.00 -7.02
CA THR A 40 -4.58 -30.74 -8.37
C THR A 40 -3.06 -30.82 -8.34
N ALA A 41 -2.52 -31.71 -9.17
CA ALA A 41 -1.11 -32.03 -9.33
C ALA A 41 -0.22 -30.78 -9.56
N PRO A 42 1.04 -30.79 -9.10
CA PRO A 42 1.98 -29.71 -9.35
C PRO A 42 2.31 -29.57 -10.86
N PRO A 43 2.55 -28.33 -11.33
CA PRO A 43 2.73 -28.02 -12.75
C PRO A 43 4.06 -28.58 -13.31
N GLU A 44 4.00 -29.08 -14.55
CA GLU A 44 5.17 -29.46 -15.34
C GLU A 44 6.16 -28.30 -15.49
N GLU A 45 7.41 -28.59 -15.15
CA GLU A 45 8.57 -27.71 -15.30
C GLU A 45 8.91 -27.54 -16.79
N PRO A 46 8.90 -26.32 -17.36
CA PRO A 46 9.29 -26.13 -18.75
C PRO A 46 10.82 -26.26 -18.91
N ALA A 47 11.22 -27.14 -19.82
CA ALA A 47 12.62 -27.41 -20.15
C ALA A 47 13.40 -26.14 -20.58
N PRO A 48 14.70 -26.04 -20.25
CA PRO A 48 15.53 -24.90 -20.60
C PRO A 48 15.79 -24.80 -22.12
N PRO A 49 15.88 -23.57 -22.68
CA PRO A 49 16.09 -23.36 -24.11
C PRO A 49 17.50 -23.74 -24.58
N GLU A 50 17.56 -24.42 -25.73
CA GLU A 50 18.81 -24.79 -26.41
C GLU A 50 19.65 -23.56 -26.84
N PRO A 51 20.99 -23.63 -26.81
CA PRO A 51 21.86 -22.54 -27.23
C PRO A 51 21.86 -22.32 -28.77
N PRO A 52 22.05 -21.08 -29.26
CA PRO A 52 21.99 -20.76 -30.68
C PRO A 52 23.16 -21.36 -31.49
N LYS A 53 22.81 -21.94 -32.65
CA LYS A 53 23.74 -22.49 -33.64
C LYS A 53 24.58 -21.37 -34.30
N GLU A 54 25.89 -21.47 -34.19
CA GLU A 54 26.87 -20.63 -34.90
C GLU A 54 26.71 -20.74 -36.42
N LYS A 55 26.78 -19.59 -37.10
CA LYS A 55 26.74 -19.47 -38.55
C LYS A 55 28.17 -19.35 -39.08
N PRO A 56 28.64 -20.20 -40.03
CA PRO A 56 30.02 -20.17 -40.49
C PRO A 56 30.38 -18.92 -41.31
N ALA A 57 31.61 -18.44 -41.08
CA ALA A 57 32.24 -17.37 -41.82
C ALA A 57 32.53 -17.75 -43.28
N LYS A 58 32.33 -16.79 -44.19
CA LYS A 58 32.57 -16.91 -45.64
C LYS A 58 34.07 -16.69 -45.93
N PRO A 59 34.70 -17.48 -46.82
CA PRO A 59 36.13 -17.34 -47.13
C PRO A 59 36.45 -16.16 -48.08
N PRO A 60 37.70 -15.66 -48.11
CA PRO A 60 38.10 -14.47 -48.85
C PRO A 60 38.16 -14.70 -50.37
N GLN A 61 37.69 -13.71 -51.12
CA GLN A 61 37.72 -13.69 -52.58
C GLN A 61 39.10 -13.26 -53.09
N GLU A 62 39.64 -14.01 -54.05
CA GLU A 62 40.93 -13.81 -54.72
C GLU A 62 41.04 -12.43 -55.41
N ALA A 63 42.25 -11.88 -55.35
CA ALA A 63 42.69 -10.71 -56.10
C ALA A 63 43.02 -11.05 -57.56
N PRO A 64 42.65 -10.22 -58.55
CA PRO A 64 43.23 -10.30 -59.88
C PRO A 64 44.55 -9.52 -59.97
N SER A 65 45.53 -10.14 -60.64
CA SER A 65 46.87 -9.61 -60.94
C SER A 65 46.86 -8.50 -62.01
N PRO A 66 47.91 -7.64 -62.09
CA PRO A 66 47.92 -6.41 -62.89
C PRO A 66 48.54 -6.56 -64.29
N PRO A 67 48.25 -5.65 -65.24
CA PRO A 67 49.11 -5.36 -66.39
C PRO A 67 49.53 -3.86 -66.43
N PRO A 68 50.52 -3.44 -67.26
CA PRO A 68 51.80 -2.92 -66.79
C PRO A 68 52.02 -1.41 -66.99
N ALA A 69 53.15 -0.97 -66.43
CA ALA A 69 53.76 0.35 -66.44
C ALA A 69 53.52 1.26 -67.67
N ALA A 70 53.14 2.51 -67.38
CA ALA A 70 53.46 3.66 -68.22
C ALA A 70 53.54 4.96 -67.38
N VAL A 71 54.79 5.45 -67.22
CA VAL A 71 55.23 6.85 -67.32
C VAL A 71 54.61 7.94 -66.40
N VAL A 72 55.47 8.51 -65.53
CA VAL A 72 55.30 9.68 -64.63
C VAL A 72 55.07 11.01 -65.39
N PRO A 73 54.48 12.07 -64.80
CA PRO A 73 55.27 13.07 -64.04
C PRO A 73 54.57 13.66 -62.77
N PRO A 74 55.29 14.39 -61.89
CA PRO A 74 54.88 14.68 -60.51
C PRO A 74 54.04 15.95 -60.39
N GLN A 75 53.00 15.94 -59.55
CA GLN A 75 52.24 17.14 -59.21
C GLN A 75 52.06 17.29 -57.69
N ILE A 76 52.80 18.28 -57.18
CA ILE A 76 52.40 19.26 -56.16
C ILE A 76 52.20 18.72 -54.73
N ILE A 77 53.22 18.99 -53.92
CA ILE A 77 53.17 19.10 -52.46
C ILE A 77 52.05 20.10 -52.10
N ARG A 78 50.95 19.60 -51.54
CA ARG A 78 49.99 20.43 -50.79
C ARG A 78 50.25 20.20 -49.30
N GLU A 79 50.94 21.13 -48.66
CA GLU A 79 50.87 21.32 -47.21
C GLU A 79 49.41 21.54 -46.83
N ARG A 80 48.77 20.47 -46.34
CA ARG A 80 47.49 20.60 -45.67
C ARG A 80 47.82 20.96 -44.22
N VAL A 81 47.87 22.26 -43.95
CA VAL A 81 47.84 22.83 -42.60
C VAL A 81 46.75 22.12 -41.81
N VAL A 82 47.16 21.44 -40.75
CA VAL A 82 46.27 20.78 -39.81
C VAL A 82 45.67 21.87 -38.93
N GLU A 83 44.51 22.42 -39.31
CA GLU A 83 43.63 23.03 -38.32
C GLU A 83 42.94 21.89 -37.56
N VAL A 84 43.49 21.54 -36.39
CA VAL A 84 42.73 20.81 -35.37
C VAL A 84 41.65 21.76 -34.87
N ARG A 85 40.52 21.79 -35.56
CA ARG A 85 39.28 22.30 -34.98
C ARG A 85 38.92 21.37 -33.84
N GLU A 86 39.17 21.78 -32.61
CA GLU A 86 38.54 21.18 -31.45
C GLU A 86 37.03 21.39 -31.58
N GLU A 87 36.34 20.40 -32.16
CA GLU A 87 34.89 20.36 -32.09
C GLU A 87 34.49 20.15 -30.62
N LYS A 88 34.15 21.25 -29.94
CA LYS A 88 33.39 21.24 -28.67
C LYS A 88 31.99 20.65 -28.93
N LYS A 89 31.91 19.34 -29.19
CA LYS A 89 30.66 18.67 -29.62
C LYS A 89 29.83 18.06 -28.48
N GLY A 90 30.28 18.18 -27.23
CA GLY A 90 29.59 17.56 -26.08
C GLY A 90 28.71 18.50 -25.25
N PHE A 91 29.01 19.81 -25.21
CA PHE A 91 28.47 20.68 -24.16
C PHE A 91 27.01 21.09 -24.38
N GLY A 92 26.56 21.23 -25.64
CA GLY A 92 25.18 21.59 -25.95
C GLY A 92 24.19 20.45 -25.66
N ARG A 93 24.55 19.22 -26.04
CA ARG A 93 23.71 18.03 -25.79
C ARG A 93 23.61 17.71 -24.29
N LEU A 94 24.71 17.86 -23.55
CA LEU A 94 24.72 17.67 -22.10
C LEU A 94 23.84 18.70 -21.38
N LYS A 95 23.88 19.98 -21.80
CA LYS A 95 22.99 21.02 -21.25
C LYS A 95 21.51 20.69 -21.49
N ILE A 96 21.16 20.27 -22.70
CA ILE A 96 19.78 19.88 -23.03
C ILE A 96 19.37 18.66 -22.22
N ALA A 97 20.24 17.65 -22.07
CA ALA A 97 19.99 16.49 -21.24
C ALA A 97 19.76 16.86 -19.77
N LEU A 98 20.57 17.76 -19.20
CA LEU A 98 20.38 18.26 -17.84
C LEU A 98 19.08 19.05 -17.68
N ILE A 99 18.71 19.88 -18.65
CA ILE A 99 17.44 20.62 -18.61
C ILE A 99 16.26 19.65 -18.66
N LEU A 100 16.30 18.63 -19.53
CA LEU A 100 15.24 17.61 -19.59
C LEU A 100 15.15 16.80 -18.30
N LEU A 101 16.28 16.41 -17.71
CA LEU A 101 16.31 15.72 -16.43
C LEU A 101 15.76 16.59 -15.30
N ALA A 102 16.14 17.88 -15.25
CA ALA A 102 15.63 18.83 -14.28
C ALA A 102 14.12 19.06 -14.45
N LEU A 103 13.63 19.13 -15.69
CA LEU A 103 12.21 19.25 -15.98
C LEU A 103 11.44 18.00 -15.54
N LEU A 104 11.96 16.80 -15.82
CA LEU A 104 11.36 15.55 -15.35
C LEU A 104 11.32 15.49 -13.82
N ALA A 105 12.42 15.85 -13.16
CA ALA A 105 12.49 15.91 -11.70
C ALA A 105 11.49 16.91 -11.13
N ALA A 106 11.34 18.09 -11.75
CA ALA A 106 10.35 19.08 -11.36
C ALA A 106 8.91 18.55 -11.49
N ILE A 107 8.59 17.83 -12.56
CA ILE A 107 7.27 17.20 -12.74
C ILE A 107 7.01 16.17 -11.64
N VAL A 108 7.99 15.33 -11.31
CA VAL A 108 7.87 14.34 -10.22
C VAL A 108 7.62 15.04 -8.88
N VAL A 109 8.39 16.07 -8.56
CA VAL A 109 8.22 16.84 -7.31
C VAL A 109 6.83 17.46 -7.25
N VAL A 110 6.37 18.10 -8.33
CA VAL A 110 5.02 18.68 -8.42
C VAL A 110 3.93 17.60 -8.27
N GLY A 111 4.12 16.43 -8.89
CA GLY A 111 3.20 15.30 -8.75
C GLY A 111 3.07 14.83 -7.29
N VAL A 112 4.18 14.70 -6.58
CA VAL A 112 4.18 14.31 -5.15
C VAL A 112 3.55 15.40 -4.28
N LEU A 113 3.86 16.68 -4.53
CA LEU A 113 3.32 17.80 -3.75
C LEU A 113 1.81 18.01 -3.94
N THR A 114 1.26 17.57 -5.08
CA THR A 114 -0.17 17.72 -5.41
C THR A 114 -0.98 16.45 -5.16
N LEU A 115 -0.35 15.44 -4.56
CA LEU A 115 -1.00 14.19 -4.24
C LEU A 115 -2.06 14.39 -3.16
N ASN A 116 -3.27 13.92 -3.43
CA ASN A 116 -4.41 13.98 -2.53
C ASN A 116 -4.99 12.56 -2.38
N VAL A 117 -5.28 12.16 -1.14
CA VAL A 117 -5.94 10.88 -0.85
C VAL A 117 -7.29 11.16 -0.20
N GLN A 118 -8.35 10.67 -0.84
CA GLN A 118 -9.72 10.74 -0.32
C GLN A 118 -10.18 9.36 0.09
N ILE A 119 -10.79 9.24 1.27
CA ILE A 119 -11.35 7.99 1.76
C ILE A 119 -12.88 8.06 1.71
N SER A 120 -13.50 7.07 1.08
CA SER A 120 -14.95 6.96 0.91
C SER A 120 -15.46 5.57 1.32
N ALA A 121 -16.77 5.34 1.14
CA ALA A 121 -17.35 4.00 1.26
C ALA A 121 -16.67 3.03 0.28
N PRO A 122 -16.51 1.74 0.67
CA PRO A 122 -15.94 0.71 -0.20
C PRO A 122 -16.89 0.39 -1.35
N ASP A 123 -16.32 0.01 -2.50
CA ASP A 123 -17.10 -0.62 -3.57
C ASP A 123 -17.42 -2.09 -3.21
N PRO A 124 -18.66 -2.58 -3.40
CA PRO A 124 -19.03 -3.93 -2.99
C PRO A 124 -18.44 -5.00 -3.91
N GLY A 125 -18.07 -6.14 -3.34
CA GLY A 125 -17.70 -7.34 -4.11
C GLY A 125 -16.22 -7.48 -4.46
N ASP A 126 -15.35 -6.58 -3.96
CA ASP A 126 -13.91 -6.69 -4.19
C ASP A 126 -13.25 -7.81 -3.37
N SER A 127 -12.23 -8.42 -3.95
CA SER A 127 -11.27 -9.28 -3.25
C SER A 127 -10.08 -8.47 -2.75
N TYR A 128 -9.40 -8.93 -1.69
CA TYR A 128 -8.28 -8.20 -1.07
C TYR A 128 -6.98 -9.04 -1.07
N PRO A 129 -6.38 -9.32 -2.24
CA PRO A 129 -5.25 -10.25 -2.34
C PRO A 129 -3.94 -9.67 -1.80
N TYR A 130 -3.80 -8.35 -1.71
CA TYR A 130 -2.56 -7.71 -1.28
C TYR A 130 -2.62 -7.40 0.22
N THR A 131 -1.67 -7.91 1.00
CA THR A 131 -1.64 -7.75 2.45
C THR A 131 -0.30 -7.18 2.91
N THR A 132 -0.35 -6.20 3.81
CA THR A 132 0.84 -5.69 4.51
C THR A 132 0.55 -5.62 6.00
N THR A 133 1.46 -6.12 6.83
CA THR A 133 1.34 -6.09 8.29
C THR A 133 2.42 -5.20 8.89
N TYR A 134 2.02 -4.39 9.86
CA TYR A 134 2.89 -3.49 10.60
C TYR A 134 2.81 -3.79 12.10
N ASP A 135 3.94 -3.73 12.79
CA ASP A 135 4.00 -3.59 14.23
C ASP A 135 3.84 -2.11 14.59
N VAL A 136 2.82 -1.79 15.38
CA VAL A 136 2.43 -0.41 15.69
C VAL A 136 2.24 -0.22 17.20
N HIS A 137 2.57 0.96 17.69
CA HIS A 137 2.50 1.36 19.09
C HIS A 137 1.58 2.57 19.24
N PHE A 138 0.32 2.31 19.62
CA PHE A 138 -0.66 3.36 19.81
C PHE A 138 -0.49 4.05 21.18
N PRO A 139 -0.45 5.38 21.23
CA PRO A 139 -0.53 6.10 22.49
C PRO A 139 -1.94 5.90 23.11
N LEU A 140 -1.98 5.59 24.40
CA LEU A 140 -3.25 5.42 25.13
C LEU A 140 -4.00 6.75 25.27
N ALA A 141 -5.33 6.69 25.15
CA ALA A 141 -6.25 7.81 25.32
C ALA A 141 -5.90 9.05 24.47
N GLN A 142 -5.11 8.87 23.42
CA GLN A 142 -4.75 9.92 22.48
C GLN A 142 -5.33 9.60 21.12
N PRO A 143 -5.94 10.59 20.44
CA PRO A 143 -6.41 10.39 19.10
C PRO A 143 -5.24 10.30 18.13
N VAL A 144 -5.25 9.24 17.34
CA VAL A 144 -4.37 9.01 16.21
C VAL A 144 -5.22 9.06 14.95
N THR A 145 -4.74 9.73 13.91
CA THR A 145 -5.43 9.76 12.61
C THR A 145 -4.68 8.93 11.59
N ILE A 146 -5.30 7.85 11.11
CA ILE A 146 -4.80 7.06 9.98
C ILE A 146 -5.62 7.41 8.74
N GLY A 147 -4.97 8.00 7.73
CA GLY A 147 -5.68 8.61 6.61
C GLY A 147 -6.60 9.74 7.08
N ASN A 148 -7.91 9.52 7.07
CA ASN A 148 -8.93 10.41 7.62
C ASN A 148 -9.74 9.79 8.77
N THR A 149 -9.37 8.59 9.22
CA THR A 149 -10.04 7.87 10.29
C THR A 149 -9.39 8.20 11.61
N LYS A 150 -10.17 8.68 12.58
CA LYS A 150 -9.69 8.99 13.92
C LYS A 150 -9.82 7.75 14.79
N MET A 151 -8.74 7.34 15.44
CA MET A 151 -8.72 6.18 16.32
C MET A 151 -8.22 6.54 17.70
N ILE A 152 -8.80 5.92 18.72
CA ILE A 152 -8.36 6.08 20.11
C ILE A 152 -8.27 4.68 20.72
N ALA A 153 -7.11 4.36 21.26
CA ALA A 153 -6.90 3.15 22.04
C ALA A 153 -7.15 3.46 23.52
N LEU A 154 -8.07 2.72 24.15
CA LEU A 154 -8.43 2.84 25.55
C LEU A 154 -8.23 1.50 26.23
N THR A 155 -7.61 1.51 27.40
CA THR A 155 -7.49 0.31 28.24
C THR A 155 -8.71 0.24 29.16
N ALA A 156 -9.28 -0.95 29.30
CA ALA A 156 -10.33 -1.25 30.26
C ALA A 156 -9.98 -2.56 30.96
N GLU A 157 -9.48 -2.47 32.19
CA GLU A 157 -8.95 -3.64 32.93
C GLU A 157 -7.88 -4.38 32.11
N ASP A 158 -8.16 -5.62 31.68
CA ASP A 158 -7.26 -6.45 30.87
C ASP A 158 -7.56 -6.41 29.36
N GLU A 159 -8.40 -5.46 28.94
CA GLU A 159 -8.94 -5.41 27.58
C GLU A 159 -8.62 -4.09 26.90
N MET A 160 -8.57 -4.14 25.57
CA MET A 160 -8.31 -2.98 24.74
C MET A 160 -9.57 -2.61 23.98
N ILE A 161 -9.99 -1.36 24.11
CA ILE A 161 -11.10 -0.80 23.36
C ILE A 161 -10.51 0.13 22.31
N ILE A 162 -10.76 -0.18 21.04
CA ILE A 162 -10.42 0.69 19.92
C ILE A 162 -11.67 1.42 19.48
N GLN A 163 -11.69 2.73 19.72
CA GLN A 163 -12.70 3.60 19.14
C GLN A 163 -12.27 4.02 17.74
N VAL A 164 -13.17 3.88 16.76
CA VAL A 164 -12.96 4.30 15.37
C VAL A 164 -14.02 5.33 15.00
N ASP A 165 -13.57 6.52 14.62
CA ASP A 165 -14.38 7.71 14.37
C ASP A 165 -15.31 8.03 15.56
N GLN A 166 -16.64 8.06 15.31
CA GLN A 166 -17.67 8.34 16.32
C GLN A 166 -18.42 7.07 16.76
N ASN A 167 -17.98 5.89 16.34
CA ASN A 167 -18.65 4.64 16.71
C ASN A 167 -18.38 4.28 18.17
N PRO A 168 -19.29 3.53 18.82
CA PRO A 168 -18.99 2.89 20.10
C PRO A 168 -17.79 1.96 19.88
N GLY A 169 -16.77 2.09 20.72
CA GLY A 169 -15.50 1.40 20.52
C GLY A 169 -15.64 -0.13 20.44
N GLN A 170 -14.80 -0.75 19.64
CA GLN A 170 -14.73 -2.20 19.53
C GLN A 170 -13.74 -2.74 20.54
N LYS A 171 -14.20 -3.71 21.33
CA LYS A 171 -13.36 -4.43 22.27
C LYS A 171 -12.54 -5.49 21.52
N ILE A 172 -11.25 -5.55 21.84
CA ILE A 172 -10.28 -6.48 21.29
C ILE A 172 -9.51 -7.07 22.46
N VAL A 173 -9.52 -8.40 22.60
CA VAL A 173 -8.71 -9.08 23.62
C VAL A 173 -7.31 -9.39 23.08
N VAL A 174 -6.36 -9.65 23.98
CA VAL A 174 -4.98 -9.98 23.57
C VAL A 174 -4.97 -11.21 22.67
N GLY A 175 -4.26 -11.13 21.55
CA GLY A 175 -4.16 -12.19 20.55
C GLY A 175 -5.32 -12.26 19.55
N GLU A 176 -6.41 -11.53 19.79
CA GLU A 176 -7.55 -11.47 18.89
C GLU A 176 -7.30 -10.50 17.75
N GLU A 177 -7.59 -10.92 16.51
CA GLU A 177 -7.59 -10.06 15.33
C GLU A 177 -9.03 -9.63 14.99
N ARG A 178 -9.24 -8.33 14.80
CA ARG A 178 -10.53 -7.75 14.46
C ARG A 178 -10.45 -6.82 13.26
N LYS A 179 -11.41 -6.92 12.35
CA LYS A 179 -11.62 -5.93 11.28
C LYS A 179 -12.21 -4.68 11.90
N ILE A 180 -11.47 -3.58 11.86
CA ILE A 180 -11.90 -2.30 12.45
C ILE A 180 -12.46 -1.32 11.42
N SER A 181 -12.11 -1.46 10.14
CA SER A 181 -12.56 -0.57 9.07
C SER A 181 -12.46 -1.22 7.70
N GLU A 182 -13.33 -0.81 6.79
CA GLU A 182 -13.33 -1.16 5.37
C GLU A 182 -13.78 0.04 4.56
N ARG A 183 -12.95 0.49 3.61
CA ARG A 183 -13.09 1.76 2.92
C ARG A 183 -12.49 1.71 1.52
N LYS A 184 -12.76 2.74 0.72
CA LYS A 184 -12.09 3.00 -0.55
C LYS A 184 -11.15 4.19 -0.43
N ALA A 185 -9.92 4.06 -0.91
CA ALA A 185 -8.99 5.15 -1.11
C ALA A 185 -9.00 5.58 -2.58
N THR A 186 -9.20 6.86 -2.85
CA THR A 186 -9.06 7.48 -4.18
C THR A 186 -7.86 8.41 -4.15
N ILE A 187 -6.88 8.15 -4.99
CA ILE A 187 -5.63 8.91 -5.09
C ILE A 187 -5.70 9.80 -6.33
N THR A 188 -5.51 11.09 -6.11
CA THR A 188 -5.60 12.13 -7.14
C THR A 188 -4.27 12.88 -7.21
N VAL A 189 -3.74 13.10 -8.41
CA VAL A 189 -2.52 13.87 -8.67
C VAL A 189 -2.88 14.99 -9.65
N LEU A 190 -2.55 16.24 -9.32
CA LEU A 190 -2.91 17.42 -10.13
C LEU A 190 -4.42 17.51 -10.44
N GLY A 191 -5.28 17.03 -9.54
CA GLY A 191 -6.73 17.01 -9.73
C GLY A 191 -7.25 15.88 -10.63
N ILE A 192 -6.38 15.04 -11.17
CA ILE A 192 -6.75 13.87 -12.00
C ILE A 192 -6.63 12.61 -11.13
N GLN A 193 -7.64 11.74 -11.16
CA GLN A 193 -7.58 10.45 -10.48
C GLN A 193 -6.47 9.60 -11.07
N ALA A 194 -5.48 9.25 -10.25
CA ALA A 194 -4.36 8.42 -10.65
C ALA A 194 -4.65 6.94 -10.35
N MET A 195 -5.35 6.66 -9.24
CA MET A 195 -5.60 5.31 -8.76
C MET A 195 -6.77 5.31 -7.77
N GLN A 196 -7.40 4.15 -7.60
CA GLN A 196 -8.29 3.86 -6.48
C GLN A 196 -8.03 2.44 -5.98
N THR A 197 -8.30 2.18 -4.70
CA THR A 197 -8.24 0.83 -4.14
C THR A 197 -9.18 0.73 -2.94
N ASN A 198 -9.85 -0.40 -2.80
CA ASN A 198 -10.52 -0.76 -1.57
C ASN A 198 -9.50 -1.33 -0.58
N PHE A 199 -9.68 -1.03 0.71
CA PHE A 199 -8.85 -1.58 1.76
C PHE A 199 -9.64 -1.94 3.01
N GLN A 200 -9.14 -2.96 3.71
CA GLN A 200 -9.62 -3.40 5.02
C GLN A 200 -8.48 -3.24 6.03
N ILE A 201 -8.82 -2.70 7.19
CA ILE A 201 -7.90 -2.57 8.32
C ILE A 201 -8.27 -3.58 9.38
N TYR A 202 -7.29 -4.40 9.76
CA TYR A 202 -7.37 -5.34 10.87
C TYR A 202 -6.38 -4.93 11.96
N LEU A 203 -6.79 -5.09 13.21
CA LEU A 203 -5.93 -4.92 14.38
C LEU A 203 -5.89 -6.22 15.17
N LYS A 204 -4.68 -6.65 15.53
CA LYS A 204 -4.44 -7.71 16.49
C LYS A 204 -3.73 -7.15 17.71
N TYR A 205 -4.39 -7.17 18.87
CA TYR A 205 -3.81 -6.62 20.10
C TYR A 205 -2.73 -7.56 20.65
N LEU A 206 -1.53 -7.05 20.88
CA LEU A 206 -0.39 -7.83 21.37
C LEU A 206 -0.10 -7.61 22.87
N GLY A 207 -0.75 -6.63 23.49
CA GLY A 207 -0.50 -6.23 24.86
C GLY A 207 0.09 -4.82 24.96
N MET A 208 0.55 -4.50 26.16
CA MET A 208 1.15 -3.20 26.47
C MET A 208 2.67 -3.25 26.31
N ASP A 209 3.24 -2.19 25.72
CA ASP A 209 4.67 -1.87 25.79
C ASP A 209 4.83 -0.52 26.52
N GLY A 210 5.11 -0.59 27.82
CA GLY A 210 5.10 0.57 28.71
C GLY A 210 3.73 1.26 28.75
N ILE A 211 3.66 2.47 28.20
CA ILE A 211 2.43 3.29 28.13
C ILE A 211 1.74 3.26 26.75
N LYS A 212 2.25 2.43 25.83
CA LYS A 212 1.70 2.30 24.48
C LYS A 212 1.07 0.92 24.31
N ALA A 213 -0.08 0.88 23.65
CA ALA A 213 -0.71 -0.36 23.26
C ALA A 213 -0.07 -0.86 21.96
N ARG A 214 0.42 -2.09 21.95
CA ARG A 214 1.08 -2.69 20.80
C ARG A 214 0.10 -3.53 19.99
N PHE A 215 0.10 -3.37 18.68
CA PHE A 215 -0.74 -4.14 17.77
C PHE A 215 0.04 -4.61 16.55
N TYR A 216 -0.44 -5.70 15.95
CA TYR A 216 -0.27 -5.86 14.51
C TYR A 216 -1.41 -5.15 13.78
N LEU A 217 -1.06 -4.20 12.93
CA LEU A 217 -1.94 -3.53 11.98
C LEU A 217 -1.80 -4.20 10.63
N THR A 218 -2.81 -4.92 10.20
CA THR A 218 -2.84 -5.58 8.89
C THR A 218 -3.74 -4.80 7.94
N VAL A 219 -3.17 -4.34 6.83
CA VAL A 219 -3.88 -3.63 5.76
C VAL A 219 -4.01 -4.57 4.56
N LYS A 220 -5.24 -4.99 4.26
CA LYS A 220 -5.56 -5.78 3.07
C LYS A 220 -6.12 -4.86 1.99
N ARG A 221 -5.76 -5.07 0.73
CA ARG A 221 -6.05 -4.13 -0.38
C ARG A 221 -6.51 -4.88 -1.63
N SER A 222 -7.40 -4.25 -2.40
CA SER A 222 -7.88 -4.78 -3.68
C SER A 222 -6.83 -4.72 -4.78
N ASP A 223 -6.00 -3.67 -4.75
CA ASP A 223 -5.03 -3.37 -5.78
C ASP A 223 -3.64 -3.20 -5.16
N ASP A 224 -2.62 -3.51 -5.94
CA ASP A 224 -1.25 -3.25 -5.51
C ASP A 224 -1.01 -1.74 -5.56
N ILE A 225 -0.75 -1.17 -4.39
CA ILE A 225 -0.43 0.26 -4.27
C ILE A 225 1.03 0.42 -3.84
N PRO A 226 1.73 1.41 -4.43
CA PRO A 226 3.09 1.72 -4.02
C PRO A 226 3.22 1.96 -2.51
N GLN A 227 4.25 1.35 -1.91
CA GLN A 227 4.50 1.40 -0.46
C GLN A 227 4.50 2.82 0.12
N PHE A 228 5.07 3.79 -0.62
CA PHE A 228 5.16 5.17 -0.16
C PHE A 228 3.78 5.83 0.09
N LEU A 229 2.72 5.35 -0.56
CA LEU A 229 1.35 5.82 -0.33
C LEU A 229 0.80 5.27 0.99
N ILE A 230 1.14 4.03 1.31
CA ILE A 230 0.75 3.40 2.58
C ILE A 230 1.43 4.12 3.73
N ASP A 231 2.73 4.37 3.61
CA ASP A 231 3.52 5.07 4.64
C ASP A 231 3.02 6.50 4.86
N ARG A 232 2.41 7.13 3.85
CA ARG A 232 1.79 8.46 3.96
C ARG A 232 0.47 8.43 4.74
N LEU A 233 -0.24 7.30 4.73
CA LEU A 233 -1.48 7.11 5.49
C LEU A 233 -1.22 6.79 6.96
N LEU A 234 -0.06 6.19 7.25
CA LEU A 234 0.35 5.83 8.61
C LEU A 234 0.97 7.05 9.30
N PRO A 235 0.36 7.54 10.39
CA PRO A 235 0.88 8.67 11.14
C PRO A 235 2.20 8.30 11.82
N PRO A 236 3.20 9.20 11.90
CA PRO A 236 4.45 8.93 12.61
C PRO A 236 4.25 8.64 14.11
N GLU A 237 3.14 9.07 14.69
CA GLU A 237 2.80 8.91 16.10
C GLU A 237 2.68 7.44 16.55
N ILE A 238 2.37 6.51 15.64
CA ILE A 238 2.19 5.08 15.97
C ILE A 238 3.44 4.23 15.80
N ASP A 239 4.59 4.80 15.44
CA ASP A 239 5.86 4.07 15.24
C ASP A 239 5.66 2.78 14.44
N ALA A 240 5.03 2.92 13.26
CA ALA A 240 4.70 1.79 12.40
C ALA A 240 5.96 1.21 11.74
N ARG A 241 6.19 -0.08 11.94
CA ARG A 241 7.32 -0.81 11.35
C ARG A 241 6.82 -2.05 10.63
N PRO A 242 7.38 -2.40 9.46
CA PRO A 242 7.07 -3.68 8.82
C PRO A 242 7.30 -4.84 9.80
N ALA A 243 6.33 -5.75 9.90
CA ALA A 243 6.38 -6.93 10.76
C ALA A 243 6.87 -8.18 10.01
#